data_AF-A0A2A3SYH2-F1
#
_entry.id   AF-A0A2A3SYH2-F1
#
_cell.length_a   1.000
_cell.length_b   1.000
_cell.length_c   1.000
_cell.angle_alpha   90.00
_cell.angle_beta   90.00
_cell.angle_gamma   90.00
#
_symmetry.space_group_name_H-M   'P 1'
#
loop_
_entity.id
_entity.type
_entity.pdbx_description
1 polymer ?
#
loop_
_entity_poly.entity_id
_entity_poly.type
_entity_poly.pdbx_seq_one_letter_code
_entity_poly.pdbx_strand_id
1 'polypeptide(L)'
;MLDQSEQSVKGSEQSTYLDWNNSIDIIDKAFEKELFVLIIGPKGTGKTSLVREYATQKSIELKSINFSLRTRESHLIGTKNLIEGNIGFDEGILVKSM
;
A
#
# COMPACT_ATOMS: atom_id res chain seq x y z
N MET A 1 -45.31 0.35 -13.60
CA MET A 1 -44.33 0.60 -12.54
C MET A 1 -42.97 0.45 -13.20
N LEU A 2 -42.36 1.57 -13.56
CA LEU A 2 -41.09 1.61 -14.30
C LEU A 2 -39.96 1.32 -13.31
N ASP A 3 -39.18 0.29 -13.62
CA ASP A 3 -37.99 -0.15 -12.89
C ASP A 3 -36.91 0.94 -12.97
N GLN A 4 -36.52 1.50 -11.83
CA GLN A 4 -35.49 2.53 -11.69
C GLN A 4 -34.17 1.95 -11.16
N SER A 5 -33.74 0.80 -11.67
CA SER A 5 -32.51 0.14 -11.18
C SER A 5 -31.28 0.28 -12.10
N GLU A 6 -31.32 1.14 -13.12
CA GLU A 6 -30.11 1.58 -13.83
C GLU A 6 -29.59 2.91 -13.27
N GLN A 7 -28.91 2.83 -12.12
CA GLN A 7 -27.94 3.87 -11.74
C GLN A 7 -26.54 3.31 -11.94
N SER A 8 -26.01 3.59 -13.12
CA SER A 8 -24.58 3.65 -13.41
C SER A 8 -23.87 4.41 -12.28
N VAL A 9 -23.04 3.68 -11.51
CA VAL A 9 -22.16 4.26 -10.50
C VAL A 9 -21.11 5.07 -11.25
N LYS A 10 -21.39 6.37 -11.43
CA LYS A 10 -20.44 7.37 -11.89
C LYS A 10 -19.16 7.23 -11.07
N GLY A 11 -18.03 7.15 -11.77
CA GLY A 11 -16.71 6.93 -11.20
C GLY A 11 -16.48 7.78 -9.96
N SER A 12 -16.01 7.13 -8.89
CA SER A 12 -15.61 7.81 -7.67
C SER A 12 -14.65 8.93 -8.02
N GLU A 13 -15.01 10.17 -7.69
CA GLU A 13 -14.08 11.30 -7.70
C GLU A 13 -12.85 10.90 -6.87
N GLN A 14 -11.76 10.57 -7.57
CA GLN A 14 -10.50 10.25 -6.94
C GLN A 14 -9.97 11.56 -6.38
N SER A 15 -10.03 11.72 -5.05
CA SER A 15 -9.65 12.96 -4.38
C SER A 15 -8.25 13.36 -4.83
N THR A 16 -8.12 14.51 -5.49
CA THR A 16 -6.81 15.01 -5.93
C THR A 16 -5.94 15.27 -4.70
N TYR A 17 -4.86 14.51 -4.55
CA TYR A 17 -3.85 14.81 -3.53
C TYR A 17 -3.13 16.10 -3.92
N LEU A 18 -3.08 17.07 -3.00
CA LEU A 18 -2.37 18.33 -3.20
C LEU A 18 -1.00 18.26 -2.50
N ASP A 19 0.07 18.31 -3.29
CA ASP A 19 1.44 18.32 -2.79
C ASP A 19 1.89 19.74 -2.41
N TRP A 20 1.64 20.10 -1.15
CA TRP A 20 1.93 21.44 -0.62
C TRP A 20 3.41 21.79 -0.52
N ASN A 21 4.29 20.80 -0.43
CA ASN A 21 5.70 20.99 -0.08
C ASN A 21 6.65 20.26 -1.04
N ASN A 22 6.20 19.93 -2.24
CA ASN A 22 6.98 19.24 -3.26
C ASN A 22 7.56 17.91 -2.75
N SER A 23 6.82 17.20 -1.91
CA SER A 23 7.24 15.91 -1.34
C SER A 23 7.33 14.82 -2.40
N ILE A 24 6.54 14.88 -3.47
CA ILE A 24 6.53 13.89 -4.54
C ILE A 24 7.90 13.84 -5.23
N ASP A 25 8.47 14.98 -5.60
CA ASP A 25 9.79 15.08 -6.23
C ASP A 25 10.92 14.58 -5.31
N ILE A 26 10.81 14.81 -4.00
CA ILE A 26 11.79 14.31 -3.02
C ILE A 26 11.73 12.78 -2.93
N ILE A 27 10.52 12.21 -2.85
CA ILE A 27 10.31 10.76 -2.83
C ILE A 27 10.79 10.14 -4.14
N ASP A 28 10.54 10.80 -5.27
CA ASP A 28 10.97 10.31 -6.59
C ASP A 28 12.48 10.15 -6.68
N LYS A 29 13.22 11.19 -6.29
CA LYS A 29 14.69 11.15 -6.24
C LYS A 29 15.23 10.08 -5.30
N ALA A 30 14.52 9.76 -4.22
CA ALA A 30 14.90 8.68 -3.32
C ALA A 30 14.61 7.31 -3.92
N PHE A 31 13.46 7.17 -4.61
CA PHE A 31 13.05 5.95 -5.30
C PHE A 31 14.01 5.60 -6.45
N GLU A 32 14.39 6.58 -7.28
CA GLU A 32 15.39 6.40 -8.36
C GLU A 32 16.77 5.95 -7.84
N LYS A 33 17.08 6.23 -6.58
CA LYS A 33 18.33 5.85 -5.92
C LYS A 33 18.18 4.59 -5.06
N GLU A 34 17.03 3.93 -5.10
CA GLU A 34 16.73 2.73 -4.31
C GLU A 34 16.93 2.94 -2.80
N LEU A 35 16.62 4.13 -2.31
CA LEU A 35 16.77 4.49 -0.89
C LEU A 35 15.49 4.21 -0.10
N PHE A 36 15.64 3.71 1.12
CA PHE A 36 14.53 3.62 2.08
C PHE A 36 14.11 5.01 2.57
N VAL A 37 12.80 5.27 2.55
CA VAL A 37 12.21 6.56 2.95
C VAL A 37 11.35 6.39 4.19
N LEU A 38 11.54 7.28 5.17
CA LEU A 38 10.69 7.40 6.35
C LEU A 38 9.99 8.76 6.34
N ILE A 39 8.65 8.76 6.27
CA ILE A 39 7.84 9.98 6.26
C ILE A 39 7.30 10.24 7.68
N ILE A 40 7.69 11.36 8.27
CA ILE A 40 7.32 11.75 9.64
C ILE A 40 6.43 13.00 9.67
N GLY A 41 5.63 13.16 10.74
CA GLY A 41 4.80 14.35 10.95
C GLY A 41 3.52 14.07 11.77
N PRO A 42 2.77 15.11 12.18
CA PRO A 42 1.55 14.97 12.99
C PRO A 42 0.48 14.07 12.37
N LYS A 43 -0.44 13.54 13.20
CA LYS A 43 -1.59 12.76 12.69
C LYS A 43 -2.44 13.64 11.76
N GLY A 44 -2.97 13.06 10.69
CA GLY A 44 -3.89 13.76 9.78
C GLY A 44 -3.23 14.64 8.72
N THR A 45 -1.90 14.71 8.64
CA THR A 45 -1.18 15.52 7.63
C THR A 45 -1.02 14.84 6.26
N GLY A 46 -1.83 13.83 5.95
CA GLY A 46 -1.83 13.21 4.62
C GLY A 46 -0.63 12.30 4.28
N LYS A 47 0.24 11.92 5.24
CA LYS A 47 1.41 11.05 4.97
C LYS A 47 1.07 9.74 4.25
N THR A 48 0.03 9.04 4.69
CA THR A 48 -0.41 7.80 4.03
C THR A 48 -1.02 8.08 2.65
N SER A 49 -1.71 9.22 2.51
CA SER A 49 -2.26 9.65 1.22
C SER A 49 -1.15 10.00 0.22
N LEU A 50 -0.07 10.65 0.66
CA LEU A 50 1.11 10.95 -0.15
C LEU A 50 1.71 9.68 -0.77
N VAL A 51 1.92 8.62 0.02
CA VAL A 51 2.48 7.36 -0.47
C VAL A 51 1.53 6.69 -1.49
N ARG A 52 0.22 6.70 -1.23
CA ARG A 52 -0.79 6.14 -2.15
C ARG A 52 -0.87 6.91 -3.46
N GLU A 53 -0.85 8.23 -3.39
CA GLU A 53 -0.83 9.09 -4.57
C GLU A 53 0.44 8.82 -5.39
N TYR A 54 1.61 8.85 -4.76
CA TYR A 54 2.89 8.61 -5.43
C TYR A 54 2.91 7.24 -6.14
N ALA A 55 2.43 6.18 -5.47
CA ALA A 55 2.33 4.86 -6.08
C ALA A 55 1.37 4.83 -7.29
N THR A 56 0.25 5.55 -7.19
CA THR A 56 -0.72 5.70 -8.30
C THR A 56 -0.08 6.42 -9.49
N GLN A 57 0.62 7.53 -9.25
CA GLN A 57 1.31 8.31 -10.28
C GLN A 57 2.42 7.52 -10.98
N LYS A 58 3.16 6.69 -10.24
CA LYS A 58 4.20 5.81 -10.80
C LYS A 58 3.65 4.49 -11.37
N SER A 59 2.34 4.24 -11.26
CA SER A 59 1.71 2.97 -11.65
C SER A 59 2.41 1.74 -11.03
N ILE A 60 2.83 1.86 -9.77
CA ILE A 60 3.47 0.77 -9.01
C ILE A 60 2.48 0.16 -8.03
N GLU A 61 2.55 -1.15 -7.84
CA GLU A 61 1.72 -1.83 -6.86
C GLU A 61 2.16 -1.47 -5.43
N LEU A 62 1.25 -0.90 -4.63
CA LEU A 62 1.52 -0.56 -3.24
C LEU A 62 1.01 -1.66 -2.30
N LYS A 63 1.92 -2.42 -1.70
CA LYS A 63 1.62 -3.37 -0.62
C LYS A 63 1.77 -2.68 0.74
N SER A 64 0.65 -2.43 1.43
CA SER A 64 0.66 -1.77 2.74
C SER A 64 0.53 -2.76 3.90
N ILE A 65 1.35 -2.60 4.94
CA ILE A 65 1.27 -3.38 6.17
C ILE A 65 1.05 -2.43 7.34
N ASN A 66 -0.04 -2.64 8.07
CA ASN A 66 -0.28 -1.92 9.33
C ASN A 66 0.38 -2.70 10.47
N PHE A 67 1.43 -2.14 11.06
CA PHE A 67 2.09 -2.74 12.21
C PHE A 67 1.25 -2.61 13.48
N SER A 68 1.30 -3.66 14.30
CA SER A 68 0.69 -3.72 15.62
C SER A 68 1.56 -4.56 16.55
N LEU A 69 1.27 -4.55 17.85
CA LEU A 69 1.91 -5.45 18.82
C LEU A 69 1.62 -6.94 18.55
N ARG A 70 0.66 -7.26 17.68
CA ARG A 70 0.34 -8.62 17.25
C ARG A 70 1.08 -9.02 15.96
N THR A 71 1.70 -8.07 15.26
CA THR A 71 2.44 -8.37 14.04
C THR A 71 3.71 -9.15 14.40
N ARG A 72 3.92 -10.31 13.77
CA ARG A 72 5.06 -11.20 13.99
C ARG A 72 5.87 -11.35 12.72
N GLU A 73 7.11 -11.80 12.86
CA GLU A 73 7.99 -12.15 11.76
C GLU A 73 7.32 -13.12 10.76
N SER A 74 6.58 -14.10 11.27
CA SER A 74 5.85 -15.07 10.43
C SER A 74 4.82 -14.44 9.48
N HIS A 75 4.30 -13.24 9.79
CA HIS A 75 3.41 -12.52 8.88
C HIS A 75 4.19 -11.84 7.74
N LEU A 76 5.45 -11.44 7.99
CA LEU A 76 6.31 -10.76 7.02
C LEU A 76 7.05 -11.76 6.14
N ILE A 77 7.71 -12.73 6.75
CA ILE A 77 8.59 -13.69 6.06
C ILE A 77 7.81 -14.93 5.63
N GLY A 78 6.91 -15.42 6.48
CA GLY A 78 6.13 -16.63 6.25
C GLY A 78 6.28 -17.65 7.36
N THR A 79 5.56 -18.77 7.24
CA THR A 79 5.62 -19.87 8.20
C THR A 79 5.52 -21.22 7.51
N LYS A 80 6.09 -22.24 8.14
CA LYS A 80 5.85 -23.62 7.74
C LYS A 80 4.42 -24.01 8.08
N ASN A 81 3.74 -24.65 7.14
CA ASN A 81 2.39 -25.16 7.28
C ASN A 81 2.34 -26.61 6.80
N LEU A 82 1.37 -27.39 7.29
CA LEU A 82 1.14 -28.74 6.82
C LEU A 82 0.15 -28.69 5.65
N ILE A 83 0.58 -29.12 4.47
CA ILE A 83 -0.24 -29.18 3.25
C ILE A 83 -0.26 -30.63 2.79
N GLU A 84 -1.43 -31.27 2.84
CA GLU A 84 -1.62 -32.67 2.40
C GLU A 84 -0.63 -33.66 3.04
N GLY A 85 -0.34 -33.48 4.34
CA GLY A 85 0.59 -34.33 5.09
C GLY A 85 2.07 -34.04 4.85
N ASN A 86 2.40 -33.09 3.98
CA ASN A 86 3.77 -32.62 3.76
C ASN A 86 4.01 -31.26 4.41
N ILE A 87 5.27 -30.96 4.75
CA ILE A 87 5.67 -29.64 5.23
C ILE A 87 5.78 -28.71 4.02
N GLY A 88 4.87 -27.75 3.92
CA GLY A 88 4.94 -26.63 2.98
C GLY A 88 5.40 -25.34 3.67
N PHE A 89 5.68 -24.32 2.88
CA PHE A 89 5.97 -22.96 3.36
C PHE A 89 4.95 -22.00 2.78
N ASP A 90 4.25 -21.28 3.65
CA ASP A 90 3.38 -20.17 3.25
C ASP A 90 4.16 -18.86 3.39
N GLU A 91 4.51 -18.28 2.25
CA GLU A 91 5.30 -17.05 2.18
C GLU A 91 4.55 -15.85 2.77
N GLY A 92 5.27 -15.05 3.55
CA GLY A 92 4.75 -13.82 4.11
C GLY A 92 4.70 -12.69 3.08
N ILE A 93 4.07 -11.58 3.45
CA ILE A 93 3.83 -10.46 2.54
C ILE A 93 5.13 -9.81 2.03
N LEU A 94 6.20 -9.79 2.83
CA LEU A 94 7.47 -9.18 2.41
C LEU A 94 8.11 -10.01 1.30
N VAL A 95 8.16 -11.34 1.46
CA VAL A 95 8.72 -12.26 0.45
C VAL A 95 7.92 -12.20 -0.84
N LYS A 96 6.59 -12.18 -0.74
CA LYS A 96 5.68 -12.05 -1.91
C LYS A 96 5.80 -10.70 -2.64
N SER A 97 6.42 -9.69 -2.03
CA SER A 97 6.53 -8.32 -2.58
C SER A 97 7.93 -7.98 -3.08
N MET A 98 8.89 -8.88 -2.92
CA MET A 98 10.24 -8.79 -3.50
C MET A 98 10.24 -9.42 -4.89
#